data_AF-A0A9N9D8R1-F1
#
_entry.id   AF-A0A9N9D8R1-F1
#
_cell.length_a   1.000
_cell.length_b   1.000
_cell.length_c   1.000
_cell.angle_alpha   90.00
_cell.angle_beta   90.00
_cell.angle_gamma   90.00
#
_symmetry.space_group_name_H-M   'P 1'
#
loop_
_entity.id
_entity.type
_entity.pdbx_description
1 polymer ?
#
loop_
_entity_poly.entity_id
_entity_poly.type
_entity_poly.pdbx_seq_one_letter_code
_entity_poly.pdbx_strand_id
1 'polypeptide(L)'
;MLTIYMDSIVSTDFKSESNGTNESNQMSQNSVVLKNGLYRQKQEECLAEYNGVSKEKSNIDFSKIYKEVYELANSEQSISKAITHALNVIEESLRRYGPNGVSLSFNGGKDCVVLLHLFAAVYYKHFQDSVDIPNIQAVYITHPNPFLEVEEFVKECVDRYGLDLITIEGPMKSALAKYLEQRPNVQAILVGTRRIDPHGENLLEFVPTDPGWPPFMRIHPIIDWHYSQVWEFLRILNIQYCVLYDLGYTSLGSIDNTYPNPDLRNPSQPSGYDPAWKLADESRERCGREKSTSSSTSNSSI
;
A
#
# COMPACT_ATOMS: atom_id res chain seq x y z
N MET A 1 1.97 2.13 23.02
CA MET A 1 0.95 1.17 22.58
C MET A 1 0.83 1.35 21.07
N LEU A 2 1.56 0.54 20.29
CA LEU A 2 1.74 0.74 18.84
C LEU A 2 1.89 -0.61 18.15
N THR A 3 0.86 -1.00 17.41
CA THR A 3 0.80 -2.08 16.42
C THR A 3 -0.54 -1.89 15.72
N ILE A 4 -0.54 -1.77 14.39
CA ILE A 4 -1.73 -2.14 13.64
C ILE A 4 -1.76 -3.68 13.60
N TYR A 5 -2.88 -4.23 14.07
CA TYR A 5 -3.22 -5.64 14.35
C TYR A 5 -2.75 -6.22 15.70
N MET A 6 -3.43 -5.79 16.76
CA MET A 6 -4.00 -6.74 17.72
C MET A 6 -5.50 -6.79 17.44
N ASP A 7 -6.01 -7.97 17.10
CA ASP A 7 -7.23 -8.56 17.69
C ASP A 7 -7.52 -9.88 16.96
N SER A 8 -7.05 -10.96 17.59
CA SER A 8 -7.36 -12.35 17.24
C SER A 8 -8.66 -12.80 17.90
N ILE A 9 -9.57 -13.33 17.08
CA ILE A 9 -10.32 -14.59 17.26
C ILE A 9 -10.80 -14.92 18.69
N VAL A 10 -12.11 -14.79 18.94
CA VAL A 10 -12.86 -15.69 19.85
C VAL A 10 -14.27 -15.96 19.29
N SER A 11 -14.52 -17.24 19.06
CA SER A 11 -15.76 -18.04 19.17
C SER A 11 -17.12 -17.46 18.76
N THR A 12 -17.71 -18.14 17.78
CA THR A 12 -19.15 -18.34 17.59
C THR A 12 -19.90 -18.54 18.91
N ASP A 13 -20.99 -17.80 19.11
CA ASP A 13 -22.15 -18.26 19.88
C ASP A 13 -23.45 -17.66 19.34
N PHE A 14 -24.31 -18.55 18.85
CA PHE A 14 -25.71 -18.30 18.52
C PHE A 14 -26.47 -17.96 19.80
N LYS A 15 -27.09 -16.77 19.90
CA LYS A 15 -28.28 -16.58 20.76
C LYS A 15 -29.35 -15.75 20.07
N SER A 16 -30.53 -16.34 20.11
CA SER A 16 -31.81 -15.95 19.57
C SER A 16 -32.51 -14.86 20.41
N GLU A 17 -33.33 -14.08 19.70
CA GLU A 17 -34.53 -13.34 20.13
C GLU A 17 -34.41 -12.07 20.99
N SER A 18 -34.93 -10.95 20.45
CA SER A 18 -36.30 -10.53 20.79
C SER A 18 -36.83 -9.46 19.83
N ASN A 19 -38.11 -9.59 19.49
CA ASN A 19 -38.86 -8.77 18.54
C ASN A 19 -39.15 -7.35 19.08
N GLY A 20 -38.86 -6.34 18.27
CA GLY A 20 -39.32 -4.97 18.45
C GLY A 20 -39.34 -4.25 17.09
N THR A 21 -40.53 -4.11 16.53
CA THR A 21 -40.85 -3.55 15.20
C THR A 21 -40.25 -2.16 14.94
N ASN A 22 -39.50 -2.02 13.84
CA ASN A 22 -39.25 -0.74 13.16
C ASN A 22 -39.12 -0.99 11.65
N GLU A 23 -40.25 -1.11 10.96
CA GLU A 23 -40.34 -1.40 9.51
C GLU A 23 -39.59 -0.38 8.63
N SER A 24 -39.44 0.86 9.10
CA SER A 24 -38.67 1.92 8.42
C SER A 24 -37.15 1.69 8.45
N ASN A 25 -36.61 1.09 9.52
CA ASN A 25 -35.20 0.71 9.60
C ASN A 25 -34.91 -0.56 8.79
N GLN A 26 -35.85 -1.50 8.72
CA GLN A 26 -35.71 -2.70 7.87
C GLN A 26 -35.74 -2.35 6.38
N MET A 27 -36.62 -1.44 5.93
CA MET A 27 -36.62 -0.99 4.53
C MET A 27 -35.33 -0.23 4.17
N SER A 28 -34.82 0.62 5.06
CA SER A 28 -33.56 1.34 4.86
C SER A 28 -32.37 0.38 4.78
N GLN A 29 -32.27 -0.56 5.72
CA GLN A 29 -31.21 -1.58 5.72
C GLN A 29 -31.30 -2.51 4.50
N ASN A 30 -32.49 -2.97 4.11
CA ASN A 30 -32.67 -3.79 2.90
C ASN A 30 -32.28 -3.02 1.62
N SER A 31 -32.55 -1.71 1.56
CA SER A 31 -32.15 -0.87 0.42
C SER A 31 -30.63 -0.68 0.32
N VAL A 32 -29.94 -0.60 1.46
CA VAL A 32 -28.47 -0.49 1.53
C VAL A 32 -27.82 -1.82 1.14
N VAL A 33 -28.33 -2.94 1.64
CA VAL A 33 -27.85 -4.29 1.30
C VAL A 33 -27.98 -4.58 -0.20
N LEU A 34 -29.14 -4.27 -0.79
CA LEU A 34 -29.38 -4.44 -2.22
C LEU A 34 -28.50 -3.53 -3.08
N LYS A 35 -28.32 -2.26 -2.68
CA LYS A 35 -27.42 -1.34 -3.38
C LYS A 35 -25.97 -1.81 -3.31
N ASN A 36 -25.50 -2.24 -2.14
CA ASN A 36 -24.13 -2.76 -1.97
C ASN A 36 -23.90 -4.03 -2.79
N GLY A 37 -24.90 -4.93 -2.90
CA GLY A 37 -24.85 -6.09 -3.79
C GLY A 37 -24.71 -5.72 -5.26
N LEU A 38 -25.46 -4.71 -5.74
CA LEU A 38 -25.37 -4.23 -7.12
C LEU A 38 -24.01 -3.60 -7.46
N TYR A 39 -23.44 -2.80 -6.56
CA TYR A 39 -22.11 -2.22 -6.78
C TYR A 39 -21.03 -3.30 -6.82
N ARG A 40 -21.13 -4.33 -5.97
CA ARG A 40 -20.19 -5.45 -5.97
C ARG A 40 -20.22 -6.21 -7.29
N GLN A 41 -21.41 -6.53 -7.81
CA GLN A 41 -21.53 -7.19 -9.12
C GLN A 41 -20.90 -6.38 -10.25
N LYS A 42 -21.16 -5.05 -10.28
CA LYS A 42 -20.57 -4.14 -11.26
C LYS A 42 -19.03 -4.11 -11.20
N GLN A 43 -18.46 -4.19 -10.00
CA GLN A 43 -17.01 -4.27 -9.82
C GLN A 43 -16.44 -5.60 -10.32
N GLU A 44 -17.11 -6.71 -10.03
CA GLU A 44 -16.72 -8.05 -10.52
C GLU A 44 -16.74 -8.10 -12.07
N GLU A 45 -17.71 -7.45 -12.72
CA GLU A 45 -17.76 -7.30 -14.18
C GLU A 45 -16.59 -6.47 -14.72
N CYS A 46 -16.27 -5.33 -14.09
CA CYS A 46 -15.12 -4.50 -14.48
C CYS A 46 -13.78 -5.24 -14.30
N LEU A 47 -13.66 -6.05 -13.24
CA LEU A 47 -12.49 -6.88 -12.98
C LEU A 47 -12.35 -8.00 -14.02
N ALA A 48 -13.45 -8.63 -14.40
CA ALA A 48 -13.45 -9.64 -15.46
C ALA A 48 -12.99 -9.05 -16.80
N GLU A 49 -13.43 -7.82 -17.13
CA GLU A 49 -12.95 -7.10 -18.32
C GLU A 49 -11.46 -6.78 -18.22
N TYR A 50 -11.00 -6.23 -17.09
CA TYR A 50 -9.59 -5.93 -16.85
C TYR A 50 -8.70 -7.18 -16.99
N ASN A 51 -9.13 -8.31 -16.44
CA ASN A 51 -8.41 -9.58 -16.51
C ASN A 51 -8.43 -10.20 -17.92
N GLY A 52 -9.40 -9.83 -18.76
CA GLY A 52 -9.48 -10.23 -20.16
C GLY A 52 -8.52 -9.48 -21.09
N VAL A 53 -7.95 -8.36 -20.65
CA VAL A 53 -6.98 -7.57 -21.43
C VAL A 53 -5.60 -8.21 -21.36
N SER A 54 -5.04 -8.57 -22.51
CA SER A 54 -3.67 -9.07 -22.59
C SER A 54 -2.67 -7.99 -22.15
N LYS A 55 -2.01 -8.21 -21.01
CA LYS A 55 -0.94 -7.33 -20.54
C LYS A 55 0.33 -7.60 -21.35
N GLU A 56 0.85 -6.58 -22.03
CA GLU A 56 2.15 -6.68 -22.68
C GLU A 56 3.23 -6.93 -21.61
N LYS A 57 3.97 -8.03 -21.77
CA LYS A 57 5.19 -8.30 -21.00
C LYS A 57 6.31 -7.42 -21.57
N SER A 58 6.38 -6.17 -21.13
CA SER A 58 7.57 -5.35 -21.35
C SER A 58 8.50 -5.49 -20.14
N ASN A 59 9.73 -5.95 -20.37
CA ASN A 59 10.80 -5.75 -19.39
C ASN A 59 10.99 -4.24 -19.22
N ILE A 60 11.02 -3.78 -17.97
CA ILE A 60 11.17 -2.35 -17.72
C ILE A 60 12.58 -1.92 -18.11
N ASP A 61 12.68 -0.78 -18.79
CA ASP A 61 13.95 -0.13 -19.07
C ASP A 61 14.30 0.74 -17.85
N PHE A 62 15.15 0.24 -16.97
CA PHE A 62 15.60 0.99 -15.80
C PHE A 62 16.31 2.30 -16.16
N SER A 63 16.93 2.38 -17.35
CA SER A 63 17.53 3.62 -17.83
C SER A 63 16.45 4.67 -18.15
N LYS A 64 15.31 4.22 -18.68
CA LYS A 64 14.12 5.06 -18.89
C LYS A 64 13.53 5.53 -17.58
N ILE A 65 13.35 4.63 -16.59
CA ILE A 65 12.87 5.00 -15.24
C ILE A 65 13.77 6.09 -14.64
N TYR A 66 15.08 5.83 -14.64
CA TYR A 66 16.08 6.77 -14.15
C TYR A 66 15.92 8.14 -14.83
N LYS A 67 15.90 8.16 -16.17
CA LYS A 67 15.77 9.40 -16.93
C LYS A 67 14.49 10.15 -16.57
N GLU A 68 13.32 9.51 -16.64
CA GLU A 68 12.03 10.17 -16.41
C GLU A 68 11.88 10.69 -14.97
N VAL A 69 12.35 9.92 -13.98
CA VAL A 69 12.31 10.32 -12.57
C VAL A 69 13.24 11.51 -12.30
N TYR A 70 14.48 11.48 -12.78
CA TYR A 70 15.42 12.59 -12.55
C TYR A 70 15.09 13.82 -13.40
N GLU A 71 14.51 13.66 -14.60
CA GLU A 71 13.97 14.80 -15.36
C GLU A 71 12.82 15.47 -14.62
N LEU A 72 11.87 14.69 -14.07
CA LEU A 72 10.78 15.24 -13.27
C LEU A 72 11.30 15.91 -12.00
N ALA A 73 12.28 15.31 -11.31
CA ALA A 73 12.92 15.89 -10.13
C ALA A 73 13.59 17.24 -10.40
N ASN A 74 14.16 17.43 -11.60
CA ASN A 74 14.83 18.66 -12.03
C ASN A 74 13.90 19.64 -12.76
N SER A 75 12.60 19.38 -12.82
CA SER A 75 11.62 20.22 -13.51
C SER A 75 11.05 21.31 -12.60
N GLU A 76 10.32 22.27 -13.17
CA GLU A 76 9.62 23.34 -12.44
C GLU A 76 8.23 22.92 -11.89
N GLN A 77 7.92 21.63 -11.88
CA GLN A 77 6.64 21.14 -11.36
C GLN A 77 6.59 21.20 -9.83
N SER A 78 5.36 21.29 -9.27
CA SER A 78 5.13 21.35 -7.82
C SER A 78 5.73 20.15 -7.07
N ILE A 79 5.70 18.98 -7.69
CA ILE A 79 6.16 17.72 -7.08
C ILE A 79 7.69 17.54 -7.09
N SER A 80 8.42 18.30 -7.91
CA SER A 80 9.88 18.14 -8.13
C SER A 80 10.69 18.14 -6.84
N LYS A 81 10.35 19.02 -5.89
CA LYS A 81 11.05 19.12 -4.59
C LYS A 81 10.83 17.87 -3.72
N ALA A 82 9.61 17.32 -3.72
CA ALA A 82 9.27 16.11 -2.97
C ALA A 82 9.99 14.88 -3.54
N ILE A 83 10.09 14.80 -4.88
CA ILE A 83 10.86 13.76 -5.57
C ILE A 83 12.34 13.89 -5.25
N THR A 84 12.92 15.08 -5.42
CA THR A 84 14.35 15.34 -5.13
C THR A 84 14.70 14.95 -3.70
N HIS A 85 13.85 15.32 -2.74
CA HIS A 85 14.04 14.93 -1.34
C HIS A 85 14.02 13.41 -1.15
N ALA A 86 13.02 12.72 -1.70
CA ALA A 86 12.92 11.26 -1.60
C ALA A 86 14.12 10.55 -2.24
N LEU A 87 14.59 11.02 -3.41
CA LEU A 87 15.79 10.48 -4.07
C LEU A 87 17.02 10.62 -3.17
N ASN A 88 17.22 11.78 -2.53
CA ASN A 88 18.34 12.00 -1.62
C ASN A 88 18.32 11.04 -0.42
N VAL A 89 17.14 10.78 0.16
CA VAL A 89 16.99 9.83 1.28
C VAL A 89 17.34 8.41 0.83
N ILE A 90 16.90 8.00 -0.36
CA ILE A 90 17.19 6.68 -0.92
C ILE A 90 18.69 6.55 -1.25
N GLU A 91 19.30 7.55 -1.89
CA GLU A 91 20.73 7.58 -2.19
C GLU A 91 21.56 7.47 -0.90
N GLU A 92 21.18 8.21 0.14
CA GLU A 92 21.82 8.14 1.45
C GLU A 92 21.69 6.75 2.11
N SER A 93 20.56 6.06 1.90
CA SER A 93 20.39 4.69 2.40
C SER A 93 21.37 3.71 1.76
N LEU A 94 21.54 3.76 0.44
CA LEU A 94 22.49 2.93 -0.28
C LEU A 94 23.93 3.27 0.11
N ARG A 95 24.24 4.56 0.33
CA ARG A 95 25.55 4.98 0.81
C ARG A 95 25.89 4.44 2.20
N ARG A 96 24.90 4.34 3.11
CA ARG A 96 25.10 3.88 4.49
C ARG A 96 25.17 2.36 4.62
N TYR A 97 24.32 1.64 3.91
CA TYR A 97 24.10 0.21 4.13
C TYR A 97 24.53 -0.66 2.94
N GLY A 98 24.84 -0.04 1.80
CA GLY A 98 25.10 -0.74 0.55
C GLY A 98 23.85 -1.41 -0.03
N PRO A 99 23.91 -1.87 -1.29
CA PRO A 99 22.78 -2.50 -1.97
C PRO A 99 22.33 -3.81 -1.32
N ASN A 100 23.25 -4.55 -0.69
CA ASN A 100 22.92 -5.79 0.02
C ASN A 100 22.32 -5.55 1.42
N GLY A 101 22.53 -4.36 1.99
CA GLY A 101 22.03 -3.98 3.31
C GLY A 101 20.68 -3.27 3.31
N VAL A 102 20.18 -2.87 2.13
CA VAL A 102 18.88 -2.20 1.96
C VAL A 102 17.87 -3.16 1.33
N SER A 103 16.68 -3.23 1.92
CA SER A 103 15.53 -3.95 1.39
C SER A 103 14.33 -3.00 1.24
N LEU A 104 13.41 -3.33 0.34
CA LEU A 104 12.12 -2.64 0.22
C LEU A 104 11.01 -3.41 0.94
N SER A 105 10.18 -2.74 1.74
CA SER A 105 8.89 -3.30 2.18
C SER A 105 7.84 -3.01 1.11
N PHE A 106 7.38 -4.05 0.39
CA PHE A 106 6.49 -3.89 -0.76
C PHE A 106 5.21 -4.70 -0.60
N ASN A 107 4.05 -4.04 -0.70
CA ASN A 107 2.73 -4.64 -0.52
C ASN A 107 1.76 -4.42 -1.71
N GLY A 108 2.27 -3.92 -2.85
CA GLY A 108 1.44 -3.60 -4.03
C GLY A 108 0.56 -2.35 -3.91
N GLY A 109 0.50 -1.70 -2.73
CA GLY A 109 -0.22 -0.45 -2.56
C GLY A 109 0.45 0.74 -3.27
N LYS A 110 -0.35 1.75 -3.64
CA LYS A 110 0.10 2.94 -4.39
C LYS A 110 1.36 3.60 -3.82
N ASP A 111 1.46 3.70 -2.49
CA ASP A 111 2.55 4.38 -1.80
C ASP A 111 3.86 3.59 -1.93
N CYS A 112 3.78 2.27 -1.81
CA CYS A 112 4.94 1.38 -2.02
C CYS A 112 5.32 1.28 -3.50
N VAL A 113 4.40 1.47 -4.44
CA VAL A 113 4.70 1.55 -5.88
C VAL A 113 5.47 2.82 -6.22
N VAL A 114 5.07 3.98 -5.68
CA VAL A 114 5.85 5.22 -5.79
C VAL A 114 7.26 5.00 -5.27
N LEU A 115 7.38 4.47 -4.06
CA LEU A 115 8.67 4.20 -3.44
C LEU A 115 9.52 3.20 -4.24
N LEU A 116 8.91 2.14 -4.77
CA LEU A 116 9.58 1.17 -5.65
C LEU A 116 10.13 1.84 -6.90
N HIS A 117 9.35 2.70 -7.56
CA HIS A 117 9.77 3.36 -8.79
C HIS A 117 10.89 4.38 -8.56
N LEU A 118 10.80 5.16 -7.47
CA LEU A 118 11.89 6.03 -7.02
C LEU A 118 13.15 5.23 -6.69
N PHE A 119 13.00 4.10 -5.98
CA PHE A 119 14.13 3.25 -5.63
C PHE A 119 14.78 2.64 -6.87
N ALA A 120 13.99 2.18 -7.84
CA ALA A 120 14.50 1.66 -9.11
C ALA A 120 15.35 2.69 -9.88
N ALA A 121 14.96 3.97 -9.89
CA ALA A 121 15.75 5.04 -10.49
C ALA A 121 17.12 5.22 -9.81
N VAL A 122 17.13 5.27 -8.48
CA VAL A 122 18.36 5.40 -7.69
C VAL A 122 19.23 4.14 -7.80
N TYR A 123 18.62 2.97 -7.81
CA TYR A 123 19.30 1.68 -7.93
C TYR A 123 20.02 1.58 -9.27
N TYR A 124 19.34 1.93 -10.36
CA TYR A 124 19.98 2.01 -11.68
C TYR A 124 21.15 3.00 -11.69
N LYS A 125 20.96 4.22 -11.17
CA LYS A 125 22.04 5.22 -11.05
C LYS A 125 23.25 4.67 -10.29
N HIS A 126 23.02 3.90 -9.22
CA HIS A 126 24.08 3.30 -8.40
C HIS A 126 24.89 2.25 -9.17
N PHE A 127 24.24 1.49 -10.05
CA PHE A 127 24.86 0.39 -10.80
C PHE A 127 25.11 0.70 -12.29
N GLN A 128 24.93 1.95 -12.75
CA GLN A 128 24.99 2.30 -14.18
C GLN A 128 26.33 1.95 -14.86
N ASP A 129 27.42 1.90 -14.09
CA ASP A 129 28.76 1.53 -14.56
C ASP A 129 29.12 0.06 -14.26
N SER A 130 28.17 -0.72 -13.72
CA SER A 130 28.36 -2.12 -13.34
C SER A 130 27.95 -3.06 -14.47
N VAL A 131 28.66 -4.19 -14.61
CA VAL A 131 28.36 -5.22 -15.61
C VAL A 131 27.07 -5.97 -15.27
N ASP A 132 26.82 -6.19 -13.98
CA ASP A 132 25.65 -6.88 -13.46
C ASP A 132 24.90 -5.97 -12.46
N ILE A 133 23.59 -5.81 -12.67
CA ILE A 133 22.70 -5.11 -11.73
C ILE A 133 21.97 -6.18 -10.93
N PRO A 134 22.20 -6.28 -9.61
CA PRO A 134 21.51 -7.27 -8.78
C PRO A 134 20.00 -6.99 -8.69
N ASN A 135 19.21 -8.03 -8.40
CA ASN A 135 17.78 -7.87 -8.15
C ASN A 135 17.53 -7.03 -6.88
N ILE A 136 16.45 -6.25 -6.89
CA ILE A 136 16.06 -5.43 -5.75
C ILE A 136 15.51 -6.34 -4.65
N GLN A 137 16.18 -6.39 -3.50
CA GLN A 137 15.72 -7.15 -2.35
C GLN A 137 14.44 -6.53 -1.78
N ALA A 138 13.41 -7.36 -1.59
CA ALA A 138 12.14 -6.91 -1.06
C ALA A 138 11.52 -7.93 -0.10
N VAL A 139 10.70 -7.42 0.81
CA VAL A 139 9.87 -8.22 1.70
C VAL A 139 8.40 -7.84 1.51
N TYR A 140 7.55 -8.85 1.37
CA TYR A 140 6.10 -8.70 1.41
C TYR A 140 5.56 -9.44 2.63
N ILE A 141 5.14 -8.68 3.64
CA ILE A 141 4.45 -9.23 4.80
C ILE A 141 2.95 -9.17 4.52
N THR A 142 2.35 -10.34 4.36
CA THR A 142 0.93 -10.48 3.99
C THR A 142 0.08 -10.93 5.17
N HIS A 143 -1.23 -10.76 5.03
CA HIS A 143 -2.27 -11.06 6.00
C HIS A 143 -3.25 -12.09 5.43
N PRO A 144 -4.06 -12.75 6.26
CA PRO A 144 -5.12 -13.64 5.76
C PRO A 144 -6.09 -12.90 4.84
N ASN A 145 -6.51 -13.54 3.76
CA ASN A 145 -7.48 -13.02 2.79
C ASN A 145 -7.04 -11.70 2.09
N PRO A 146 -5.88 -11.67 1.42
CA PRO A 146 -5.51 -10.53 0.58
C PRO A 146 -6.43 -10.48 -0.64
N PHE A 147 -6.57 -9.30 -1.23
CA PHE A 147 -7.21 -9.15 -2.54
C PHE A 147 -6.39 -9.87 -3.61
N LEU A 148 -7.03 -10.67 -4.45
CA LEU A 148 -6.36 -11.37 -5.55
C LEU A 148 -5.70 -10.36 -6.52
N GLU A 149 -6.37 -9.24 -6.76
CA GLU A 149 -5.88 -8.15 -7.62
C GLU A 149 -4.60 -7.51 -7.07
N VAL A 150 -4.42 -7.51 -5.74
CA VAL A 150 -3.19 -7.03 -5.11
C VAL A 150 -2.09 -8.06 -5.30
N GLU A 151 -2.36 -9.35 -5.06
CA GLU A 151 -1.39 -10.43 -5.25
C GLU A 151 -0.90 -10.53 -6.71
N GLU A 152 -1.82 -10.44 -7.67
CA GLU A 152 -1.50 -10.42 -9.10
C GLU A 152 -0.66 -9.20 -9.46
N PHE A 153 -1.02 -8.02 -8.95
CA PHE A 153 -0.25 -6.81 -9.18
C PHE A 153 1.14 -6.85 -8.52
N VAL A 154 1.27 -7.43 -7.33
CA VAL A 154 2.57 -7.66 -6.68
C VAL A 154 3.45 -8.54 -7.56
N LYS A 155 2.90 -9.65 -8.08
CA LYS A 155 3.62 -10.54 -9.00
C LYS A 155 4.06 -9.82 -10.28
N GLU A 156 3.20 -8.98 -10.85
CA GLU A 156 3.57 -8.14 -12.00
C GLU A 156 4.72 -7.19 -11.67
N CYS A 157 4.73 -6.59 -10.49
CA CYS A 157 5.83 -5.76 -10.02
C CYS A 157 7.11 -6.56 -9.79
N VAL A 158 7.03 -7.80 -9.29
CA VAL A 158 8.19 -8.70 -9.15
C VAL A 158 8.87 -8.91 -10.49
N ASP A 159 8.10 -9.30 -11.51
CA ASP A 159 8.62 -9.54 -12.85
C ASP A 159 9.14 -8.25 -13.49
N ARG A 160 8.39 -7.15 -13.36
CA ARG A 160 8.70 -5.86 -14.00
C ARG A 160 9.95 -5.18 -13.43
N TYR A 161 10.13 -5.22 -12.11
CA TYR A 161 11.21 -4.53 -11.41
C TYR A 161 12.35 -5.48 -10.97
N GLY A 162 12.33 -6.75 -11.36
CA GLY A 162 13.35 -7.71 -10.97
C GLY A 162 13.48 -7.83 -9.45
N LEU A 163 12.35 -7.98 -8.75
CA LEU A 163 12.36 -8.06 -7.28
C LEU A 163 12.80 -9.45 -6.82
N ASP A 164 13.76 -9.49 -5.92
CA ASP A 164 14.05 -10.68 -5.10
C ASP A 164 13.14 -10.62 -3.86
N LEU A 165 11.87 -11.00 -4.05
CA LEU A 165 10.80 -10.83 -3.08
C LEU A 165 10.66 -12.06 -2.17
N ILE A 166 10.80 -11.86 -0.86
CA ILE A 166 10.42 -12.85 0.16
C ILE A 166 9.03 -12.50 0.70
N THR A 167 8.09 -13.43 0.55
CA THR A 167 6.73 -13.29 1.10
C THR A 167 6.61 -14.04 2.42
N ILE A 168 6.11 -13.38 3.46
CA ILE A 168 5.94 -13.97 4.80
C ILE A 168 4.55 -13.62 5.33
N GLU A 169 3.76 -14.63 5.63
CA GLU A 169 2.46 -14.44 6.28
C GLU A 169 2.62 -14.32 7.80
N GLY A 170 1.85 -13.40 8.40
CA GLY A 170 1.64 -13.34 9.84
C GLY A 170 1.98 -11.99 10.46
N PRO A 171 2.02 -11.91 11.80
CA PRO A 171 2.25 -10.64 12.50
C PRO A 171 3.60 -10.02 12.13
N MET A 172 3.57 -8.71 11.82
CA MET A 172 4.71 -7.92 11.33
C MET A 172 6.02 -8.20 12.08
N LYS A 173 6.00 -8.18 13.42
CA LYS A 173 7.19 -8.41 14.24
C LYS A 173 7.80 -9.80 14.03
N SER A 174 6.96 -10.83 14.02
CA SER A 174 7.40 -12.21 13.82
C SER A 174 7.83 -12.48 12.38
N ALA A 175 7.17 -11.85 11.42
CA ALA A 175 7.51 -11.94 10.01
C ALA A 175 8.86 -11.28 9.72
N LEU A 176 9.12 -10.09 10.29
CA LEU A 176 10.43 -9.42 10.18
C LEU A 176 11.56 -10.22 10.85
N ALA A 177 11.28 -10.97 11.92
CA ALA A 177 12.28 -11.84 12.55
C ALA A 177 12.69 -12.98 11.59
N LYS A 178 11.71 -13.66 11.01
CA LYS A 178 11.93 -14.69 9.97
C LYS A 178 12.62 -14.11 8.73
N TYR A 179 12.32 -12.86 8.36
CA TYR A 179 12.97 -12.19 7.25
C TYR A 179 14.45 -11.96 7.53
N LEU A 180 14.80 -11.47 8.73
CA LEU A 180 16.19 -11.25 9.13
C LEU A 180 17.00 -12.56 9.16
N GLU A 181 16.39 -13.67 9.58
CA GLU A 181 17.01 -15.00 9.54
C GLU A 181 17.36 -15.43 8.09
N GLN A 182 16.50 -15.13 7.13
CA GLN A 182 16.72 -15.43 5.70
C GLN A 182 17.67 -14.43 5.02
N ARG A 183 17.72 -13.19 5.51
CA ARG A 183 18.50 -12.08 4.95
C ARG A 183 19.35 -11.40 6.04
N PRO A 184 20.36 -12.09 6.60
CA PRO A 184 21.13 -11.58 7.74
C PRO A 184 21.96 -10.32 7.42
N ASN A 185 22.19 -10.04 6.13
CA ASN A 185 22.91 -8.85 5.68
C ASN A 185 22.03 -7.59 5.61
N VAL A 186 20.70 -7.73 5.64
CA VAL A 186 19.80 -6.57 5.56
C VAL A 186 19.82 -5.83 6.89
N GLN A 187 20.11 -4.53 6.82
CA GLN A 187 20.22 -3.63 7.97
C GLN A 187 19.16 -2.53 7.94
N ALA A 188 18.61 -2.23 6.76
CA ALA A 188 17.65 -1.17 6.56
C ALA A 188 16.51 -1.59 5.64
N ILE A 189 15.30 -1.09 5.93
CA ILE A 189 14.09 -1.36 5.15
C ILE A 189 13.47 -0.02 4.75
N LEU A 190 13.32 0.20 3.45
CA LEU A 190 12.54 1.30 2.88
C LEU A 190 11.03 1.02 3.08
N VAL A 191 10.28 1.99 3.61
CA VAL A 191 8.86 1.85 3.96
C VAL A 191 8.07 3.03 3.40
N GLY A 192 7.00 2.73 2.66
CA GLY A 192 6.12 3.71 2.01
C GLY A 192 5.08 4.38 2.94
N THR A 193 5.40 4.60 4.21
CA THR A 193 4.52 5.30 5.17
C THR A 193 4.59 6.81 4.98
N ARG A 194 3.44 7.49 5.03
CA ARG A 194 3.30 8.96 4.98
C ARG A 194 2.88 9.54 6.33
N ARG A 195 3.01 10.86 6.52
CA ARG A 195 2.64 11.58 7.76
C ARG A 195 1.21 11.30 8.22
N ILE A 196 0.28 11.25 7.26
CA ILE A 196 -1.16 11.08 7.52
C ILE A 196 -1.56 9.61 7.75
N ASP A 197 -0.63 8.67 7.56
CA ASP A 197 -0.88 7.28 7.90
C ASP A 197 -0.90 7.09 9.43
N PRO A 198 -1.61 6.07 9.93
CA PRO A 198 -1.60 5.73 11.34
C PRO A 198 -0.17 5.62 11.88
N HIS A 199 0.10 6.42 12.92
CA HIS A 199 1.40 6.54 13.57
C HIS A 199 2.54 7.17 12.73
N GLY A 200 2.24 7.79 11.59
CA GLY A 200 3.21 8.51 10.74
C GLY A 200 3.59 9.91 11.24
N GLU A 201 2.75 10.51 12.08
CA GLU A 201 2.80 11.95 12.46
C GLU A 201 4.20 12.42 12.89
N ASN A 202 4.92 11.62 13.69
CA ASN A 202 6.21 12.01 14.28
C ASN A 202 7.41 11.20 13.74
N LEU A 203 7.25 10.43 12.66
CA LEU A 203 8.34 9.66 12.10
C LEU A 203 9.39 10.56 11.44
N LEU A 204 10.67 10.26 11.63
CA LEU A 204 11.75 10.86 10.85
C LEU A 204 12.03 9.99 9.62
N GLU A 205 12.86 10.49 8.71
CA GLU A 205 13.30 9.73 7.53
C GLU A 205 14.01 8.42 7.92
N PHE A 206 14.81 8.42 9.00
CA PHE A 206 15.57 7.27 9.47
C PHE A 206 15.23 7.01 10.94
N VAL A 207 14.53 5.91 11.21
CA VAL A 207 14.09 5.55 12.57
C VAL A 207 14.42 4.08 12.84
N PRO A 208 15.21 3.74 13.88
CA PRO A 208 15.39 2.35 14.25
C PRO A 208 14.04 1.71 14.61
N THR A 209 13.93 0.41 14.42
CA THR A 209 12.83 -0.36 14.99
C THR A 209 12.80 -0.25 16.51
N ASP A 210 11.61 -0.36 17.10
CA ASP A 210 11.43 -0.22 18.55
C ASP A 210 12.14 -1.34 19.32
N PRO A 211 12.49 -1.14 20.60
CA PRO A 211 13.11 -2.17 21.43
C PRO A 211 12.33 -3.50 21.40
N GLY A 212 13.07 -4.59 21.21
CA GLY A 212 12.51 -5.94 21.13
C GLY A 212 11.99 -6.34 19.74
N TRP A 213 12.01 -5.45 18.74
CA TRP A 213 11.85 -5.82 17.32
C TRP A 213 13.19 -6.26 16.71
N PRO A 214 13.15 -7.01 15.59
CA PRO A 214 14.34 -7.26 14.79
C PRO A 214 15.04 -5.94 14.42
N PRO A 215 16.36 -5.81 14.61
CA PRO A 215 17.05 -4.53 14.54
C PRO A 215 17.24 -4.06 13.10
N PHE A 216 16.27 -3.29 12.60
CA PHE A 216 16.37 -2.63 11.30
C PHE A 216 16.37 -1.10 11.46
N MET A 217 16.99 -0.40 10.51
CA MET A 217 16.69 0.99 10.24
C MET A 217 15.46 1.07 9.34
N ARG A 218 14.36 1.66 9.82
CA ARG A 218 13.21 2.00 8.97
C ARG A 218 13.52 3.30 8.26
N ILE A 219 13.33 3.32 6.94
CA ILE A 219 13.62 4.47 6.10
C ILE A 219 12.34 4.91 5.40
N HIS A 220 11.98 6.18 5.49
CA HIS A 220 10.71 6.73 5.01
C HIS A 220 10.93 7.85 3.98
N PRO A 221 11.36 7.56 2.73
CA PRO A 221 11.71 8.59 1.75
C PRO A 221 10.56 9.49 1.31
N ILE A 222 9.33 8.98 1.43
CA ILE A 222 8.10 9.68 1.03
C ILE A 222 7.28 10.15 2.24
N ILE A 223 7.89 10.26 3.43
CA ILE A 223 7.15 10.52 4.67
C ILE A 223 6.26 11.78 4.57
N ASP A 224 6.77 12.85 3.98
CA ASP A 224 6.05 14.13 3.85
C ASP A 224 5.26 14.27 2.54
N TRP A 225 5.03 13.18 1.80
CA TRP A 225 4.21 13.22 0.59
C TRP A 225 2.71 13.28 0.94
N HIS A 226 1.98 14.11 0.19
CA HIS A 226 0.52 14.18 0.24
C HIS A 226 -0.13 13.14 -0.68
N TYR A 227 -1.42 12.84 -0.44
CA TYR A 227 -2.18 11.92 -1.29
C TYR A 227 -2.22 12.37 -2.75
N SER A 228 -2.36 13.67 -2.98
CA SER A 228 -2.33 14.26 -4.32
C SER A 228 -0.99 14.03 -5.01
N GLN A 229 0.13 14.15 -4.30
CA GLN A 229 1.48 13.94 -4.86
C GLN A 229 1.74 12.49 -5.24
N VAL A 230 1.23 11.53 -4.44
CA VAL A 230 1.28 10.10 -4.80
C VAL A 230 0.62 9.86 -6.16
N TRP A 231 -0.57 10.40 -6.37
CA TRP A 231 -1.28 10.24 -7.65
C TRP A 231 -0.70 11.08 -8.78
N GLU A 232 -0.26 12.31 -8.51
CA GLU A 232 0.43 13.18 -9.47
C GLU A 232 1.66 12.45 -10.04
N PHE A 233 2.50 11.87 -9.18
CA PHE A 233 3.67 11.10 -9.61
C PHE A 233 3.30 9.88 -10.46
N LEU A 234 2.40 9.02 -9.95
CA LEU A 234 1.98 7.80 -10.66
C LEU A 234 1.40 8.13 -12.03
N ARG A 235 0.64 9.22 -12.15
CA ARG A 235 -0.04 9.59 -13.39
C ARG A 235 0.83 10.34 -14.38
N ILE A 236 1.70 11.25 -13.94
CA ILE A 236 2.65 11.95 -14.82
C ILE A 236 3.58 10.94 -15.52
N LEU A 237 4.06 9.96 -14.76
CA LEU A 237 4.98 8.93 -15.26
C LEU A 237 4.26 7.70 -15.84
N ASN A 238 2.93 7.71 -15.88
CA ASN A 238 2.11 6.59 -16.35
C ASN A 238 2.50 5.24 -15.72
N ILE A 239 2.78 5.25 -14.42
CA ILE A 239 3.16 4.07 -13.65
C ILE A 239 1.90 3.27 -13.35
N GLN A 240 1.93 1.98 -13.68
CA GLN A 240 0.82 1.08 -13.36
C GLN A 240 0.66 0.92 -11.85
N TYR A 241 -0.59 0.84 -11.41
CA TYR A 241 -1.00 0.59 -10.03
C TYR A 241 -2.11 -0.47 -10.01
N CYS A 242 -2.40 -1.02 -8.83
CA CYS A 242 -3.45 -2.02 -8.65
C CYS A 242 -4.82 -1.50 -9.12
N VAL A 243 -5.53 -2.30 -9.93
CA VAL A 243 -6.82 -1.93 -10.55
C VAL A 243 -7.91 -1.55 -9.54
N LEU A 244 -7.82 -2.03 -8.29
CA LEU A 244 -8.78 -1.65 -7.25
C LEU A 244 -8.85 -0.12 -7.07
N TYR A 245 -7.76 0.60 -7.31
CA TYR A 245 -7.79 2.05 -7.27
C TYR A 245 -8.69 2.67 -8.35
N ASP A 246 -8.80 2.06 -9.54
CA ASP A 246 -9.76 2.50 -10.57
C ASP A 246 -11.22 2.18 -10.21
N LEU A 247 -11.43 1.21 -9.30
CA LEU A 247 -12.73 0.81 -8.79
C LEU A 247 -13.17 1.60 -7.54
N GLY A 248 -12.45 2.68 -7.22
CA GLY A 248 -12.80 3.61 -6.15
C GLY A 248 -12.24 3.25 -4.78
N TYR A 249 -11.38 2.24 -4.65
CA TYR A 249 -10.64 2.00 -3.42
C TYR A 249 -9.55 3.05 -3.26
N THR A 250 -9.39 3.65 -2.08
CA THR A 250 -8.35 4.68 -1.84
C THR A 250 -7.25 4.21 -0.88
N SER A 251 -7.50 3.10 -0.18
CA SER A 251 -6.59 2.45 0.77
C SER A 251 -6.85 0.94 0.74
N LEU A 252 -5.82 0.09 0.65
CA LEU A 252 -5.94 -1.37 0.46
C LEU A 252 -5.39 -2.19 1.64
N GLY A 253 -6.14 -3.20 2.09
CA GLY A 253 -5.81 -4.09 3.22
C GLY A 253 -6.39 -5.46 2.97
N SER A 254 -7.17 -6.04 3.88
CA SER A 254 -7.80 -7.34 3.62
C SER A 254 -9.18 -7.16 2.96
N ILE A 255 -9.64 -8.22 2.30
CA ILE A 255 -11.00 -8.29 1.76
C ILE A 255 -12.03 -8.04 2.87
N ASP A 256 -11.74 -8.50 4.08
CA ASP A 256 -12.66 -8.45 5.21
C ASP A 256 -12.90 -7.04 5.77
N ASN A 257 -12.04 -6.06 5.47
CA ASN A 257 -12.11 -4.73 6.11
C ASN A 257 -11.93 -3.55 5.16
N THR A 258 -11.95 -3.80 3.85
CA THR A 258 -11.69 -2.78 2.84
C THR A 258 -12.84 -2.71 1.84
N TYR A 259 -13.32 -1.48 1.64
CA TYR A 259 -14.39 -1.16 0.71
C TYR A 259 -14.01 0.05 -0.15
N PRO A 260 -14.68 0.25 -1.29
CA PRO A 260 -14.54 1.48 -2.08
C PRO A 260 -14.87 2.70 -1.23
N ASN A 261 -14.16 3.80 -1.48
CA ASN A 261 -14.36 5.02 -0.72
C ASN A 261 -15.77 5.58 -0.98
N PRO A 262 -16.59 5.82 0.06
CA PRO A 262 -17.94 6.31 -0.11
C PRO A 262 -18.01 7.68 -0.82
N ASP A 263 -16.97 8.49 -0.70
CA ASP A 263 -16.92 9.83 -1.30
C ASP A 263 -16.68 9.80 -2.82
N LEU A 264 -16.29 8.63 -3.35
CA LEU A 264 -16.08 8.41 -4.78
C LEU A 264 -17.30 7.79 -5.47
N ARG A 265 -18.43 7.59 -4.78
CA ARG A 265 -19.64 7.01 -5.39
C ARG A 265 -20.10 7.87 -6.58
N ASN A 266 -20.14 7.25 -7.76
CA ASN A 266 -20.58 7.89 -8.99
C ASN A 266 -21.36 6.88 -9.86
N PRO A 267 -22.71 6.92 -9.85
CA PRO A 267 -23.54 5.99 -10.62
C PRO A 267 -23.33 6.01 -12.14
N SER A 268 -22.71 7.08 -12.66
CA SER A 268 -22.39 7.22 -14.09
C SER A 268 -21.19 6.37 -14.51
N GLN A 269 -20.38 5.90 -13.55
CA GLN A 269 -19.24 5.02 -13.82
C GLN A 269 -19.70 3.54 -13.91
N PRO A 270 -19.07 2.71 -14.75
CA PRO A 270 -19.37 1.28 -14.83
C PRO A 270 -19.26 0.58 -13.47
N SER A 271 -18.17 0.82 -12.73
CA SER A 271 -17.94 0.31 -11.37
C SER A 271 -18.88 0.93 -10.32
N GLY A 272 -19.54 2.03 -10.66
CA GLY A 272 -20.32 2.86 -9.74
C GLY A 272 -19.48 3.79 -8.86
N TYR A 273 -18.17 3.88 -9.10
CA TYR A 273 -17.25 4.74 -8.38
C TYR A 273 -16.28 5.44 -9.34
N ASP A 274 -15.94 6.68 -9.01
CA ASP A 274 -14.80 7.37 -9.60
C ASP A 274 -13.47 6.76 -9.11
N PRO A 275 -12.39 6.83 -9.91
CA PRO A 275 -11.10 6.28 -9.53
C PRO A 275 -10.46 7.06 -8.37
N ALA A 276 -9.58 6.40 -7.63
CA ALA A 276 -8.98 6.87 -6.37
C ALA A 276 -8.33 8.25 -6.47
N TRP A 277 -7.68 8.56 -7.60
CA TRP A 277 -7.01 9.84 -7.82
C TRP A 277 -7.98 11.04 -7.92
N LYS A 278 -9.30 10.81 -7.99
CA LYS A 278 -10.32 11.86 -7.90
C LYS A 278 -10.73 12.21 -6.48
N LEU A 279 -10.22 11.52 -5.45
CA LEU A 279 -10.51 11.86 -4.06
C LEU A 279 -9.90 13.23 -3.75
N ALA A 280 -10.75 14.20 -3.39
CA ALA A 280 -10.33 15.57 -3.15
C ALA A 280 -9.80 15.80 -1.73
N ASP A 281 -10.40 15.15 -0.72
CA ASP A 281 -10.02 15.29 0.69
C ASP A 281 -9.16 14.11 1.12
N GLU A 282 -7.84 14.34 1.26
CA GLU A 282 -6.89 13.29 1.64
C GLU A 282 -7.13 12.75 3.06
N SER A 283 -7.75 13.51 3.96
CA SER A 283 -8.08 13.03 5.31
C SER A 283 -9.08 11.88 5.28
N ARG A 284 -9.79 11.72 4.16
CA ARG A 284 -10.80 10.69 3.93
C ARG A 284 -10.28 9.49 3.16
N GLU A 285 -8.98 9.42 2.91
CA GLU A 285 -8.32 8.31 2.23
C GLU A 285 -8.69 6.93 2.84
N ARG A 286 -8.86 6.86 4.15
CA ARG A 286 -9.15 5.61 4.88
C ARG A 286 -10.63 5.43 5.23
N CYS A 287 -11.56 6.23 4.67
CA CYS A 287 -12.99 6.11 4.94
C CYS A 287 -13.62 4.82 4.38
N GLY A 288 -12.96 4.13 3.45
CA GLY A 288 -13.32 2.79 3.00
C GLY A 288 -12.83 1.66 3.94
N ARG A 289 -12.27 1.98 5.11
CA ARG A 289 -11.82 0.98 6.10
C ARG A 289 -12.85 0.81 7.20
N GLU A 290 -13.21 -0.44 7.49
CA GLU A 290 -13.90 -0.72 8.74
C GLU A 290 -12.96 -0.50 9.92
N LYS A 291 -13.48 0.14 10.98
CA LYS A 291 -12.78 0.23 12.27
C LYS A 291 -13.07 -1.07 13.02
N SER A 292 -12.03 -1.78 13.48
CA SER A 292 -12.25 -2.90 14.40
C SER A 292 -12.97 -2.38 15.64
N THR A 293 -14.15 -2.93 15.94
CA THR A 293 -14.87 -2.62 17.18
C THR A 293 -14.17 -3.31 18.34
N SER A 294 -13.24 -2.63 19.00
CA SER A 294 -12.77 -3.07 20.31
C SER A 294 -13.90 -2.88 21.32
N SER A 295 -14.47 -3.95 21.87
CA SER A 295 -15.40 -3.88 23.00
C SER A 295 -14.66 -3.33 24.21
N SER A 296 -14.83 -2.04 24.50
CA SER A 296 -14.34 -1.43 25.74
C SER A 296 -15.17 -1.93 26.92
N THR A 297 -14.75 -3.02 27.55
CA THR A 297 -15.24 -3.39 28.87
C THR A 297 -14.66 -2.40 29.88
N SER A 298 -15.38 -1.31 30.12
CA SER A 298 -15.16 -0.41 31.24
C SER A 298 -15.44 -1.15 32.55
N ASN A 299 -14.41 -1.73 33.17
CA ASN A 299 -14.47 -2.09 34.58
C ASN A 299 -14.17 -0.83 35.40
N SER A 300 -15.23 -0.08 35.72
CA SER A 300 -15.24 0.79 36.90
C SER A 300 -15.11 -0.10 38.15
N SER A 301 -13.97 0.01 38.83
CA SER A 301 -13.82 -0.48 40.19
C SER A 301 -13.81 0.70 41.15
N ILE A 302 -14.60 0.50 42.20
CA ILE A 302 -14.88 1.31 43.39
C ILE A 302 -13.58 1.65 44.14
#